data_AF-A0A8T4SUM3-F1
#
_entry.id   AF-A0A8T4SUM3-F1
#
_cell.length_a   1.000
_cell.length_b   1.000
_cell.length_c   1.000
_cell.angle_alpha   90.00
_cell.angle_beta   90.00
_cell.angle_gamma   90.00
#
_symmetry.space_group_name_H-M   'P 1'
#
loop_
_entity.id
_entity.type
_entity.pdbx_description
1 polymer ?
#
loop_
_entity_poly.entity_id
_entity_poly.type
_entity_poly.pdbx_seq_one_letter_code
_entity_poly.pdbx_strand_id
1 'polypeptide(L)'
;MANEGIVKMIVQKGAANVNLSMFSEEEKREILGEAAKHFIRMGKENEIIHILEYLDPVQYADKMLKKAESFMSLGEFETAAIIYEKLGMKDMADTIRSNKK
;
A
#
# COMPACT_ATOMS: atom_id res chain seq x y z
N MET A 1 15.08 13.31 12.77
CA MET A 1 14.48 13.71 11.47
C MET A 1 15.25 13.05 10.33
N ALA A 2 15.34 11.72 10.30
CA ALA A 2 16.41 11.07 9.53
C ALA A 2 16.14 10.92 8.02
N ASN A 3 14.88 10.90 7.55
CA ASN A 3 14.60 10.48 6.18
C ASN A 3 13.70 11.42 5.36
N GLU A 4 13.56 12.69 5.76
CA GLU A 4 12.65 13.64 5.11
C GLU A 4 12.97 13.88 3.62
N GLY A 5 14.26 13.85 3.25
CA GLY A 5 14.70 13.95 1.85
C GLY A 5 14.25 12.76 1.00
N ILE A 6 14.30 11.54 1.55
CA ILE A 6 13.86 10.32 0.86
C ILE A 6 12.34 10.34 0.70
N VAL A 7 11.60 10.69 1.76
CA VAL A 7 10.13 10.80 1.72
C VAL A 7 9.70 11.78 0.64
N LYS A 8 10.33 12.97 0.58
CA LYS A 8 10.05 13.95 -0.48
C LYS A 8 10.32 13.39 -1.88
N MET A 9 11.42 12.65 -2.05
CA MET A 9 11.76 12.04 -3.33
C MET A 9 10.73 10.98 -3.74
N ILE A 10 10.24 10.17 -2.81
CA ILE A 10 9.17 9.18 -3.02
C ILE A 10 7.87 9.88 -3.41
N VAL A 11 7.47 10.93 -2.70
CA VAL A 11 6.22 11.66 -2.99
C VAL A 11 6.24 12.31 -4.38
N GLN A 12 7.43 12.74 -4.84
CA GLN A 12 7.62 13.36 -6.15
C GLN A 12 7.71 12.34 -7.29
N LYS A 13 8.48 11.27 -7.11
CA LYS A 13 8.79 10.30 -8.18
C LYS A 13 7.86 9.08 -8.19
N GLY A 14 7.13 8.85 -7.12
CA GLY A 14 6.38 7.61 -6.88
C GLY A 14 7.23 6.57 -6.16
N ALA A 15 6.58 5.74 -5.33
CA ALA A 15 7.28 4.79 -4.48
C ALA A 15 7.99 3.68 -5.26
N ALA A 16 7.41 3.25 -6.38
CA ALA A 16 8.01 2.26 -7.27
C ALA A 16 9.33 2.74 -7.94
N ASN A 17 9.59 4.05 -7.94
CA ASN A 17 10.73 4.67 -8.64
C ASN A 17 11.89 5.05 -7.71
N VAL A 18 11.83 4.69 -6.43
CA VAL A 18 12.87 4.99 -5.44
C VAL A 18 13.43 3.70 -4.88
N ASN A 19 14.74 3.51 -5.04
CA ASN A 19 15.43 2.36 -4.46
C ASN A 19 15.67 2.57 -2.96
N LEU A 20 15.11 1.68 -2.14
CA LEU A 20 15.30 1.66 -0.69
C LEU A 20 16.17 0.49 -0.20
N SER A 21 16.91 -0.19 -1.09
CA SER A 21 17.70 -1.38 -0.76
C SER A 21 18.78 -1.15 0.29
N MET A 22 19.20 0.11 0.50
CA MET A 22 20.20 0.48 1.51
C MET A 22 19.64 0.67 2.92
N PHE A 23 18.31 0.68 3.08
CA PHE A 23 17.64 0.85 4.36
C PHE A 23 17.24 -0.50 4.96
N SER A 24 17.23 -0.59 6.29
CA SER A 24 16.63 -1.71 7.02
C SER A 24 15.11 -1.76 6.83
N GLU A 25 14.50 -2.90 7.15
CA GLU A 25 13.04 -3.04 7.07
C GLU A 25 12.29 -2.08 8.00
N GLU A 26 12.86 -1.78 9.18
CA GLU A 26 12.30 -0.80 10.11
C GLU A 26 12.34 0.61 9.51
N GLU A 27 13.48 1.02 8.96
CA GLU A 27 13.62 2.32 8.29
C GLU A 27 12.72 2.42 7.05
N LYS A 28 12.58 1.36 6.26
CA LYS A 28 11.64 1.31 5.13
C LYS A 28 10.22 1.53 5.61
N ARG A 29 9.78 0.88 6.69
CA ARG A 29 8.45 1.10 7.27
C ARG A 29 8.24 2.53 7.70
N GLU A 30 9.21 3.16 8.36
CA GLU A 30 9.11 4.57 8.74
C GLU A 30 9.01 5.50 7.51
N ILE A 31 9.92 5.34 6.54
CA ILE A 31 9.97 6.15 5.31
C ILE A 31 8.67 6.02 4.52
N LEU A 32 8.23 4.79 4.30
CA LEU A 32 7.06 4.48 3.49
C LEU A 32 5.77 4.81 4.23
N GLY A 33 5.74 4.65 5.56
CA GLY A 33 4.65 5.10 6.42
C GLY A 33 4.44 6.62 6.33
N GLU A 34 5.52 7.41 6.37
CA GLU A 34 5.43 8.86 6.17
C GLU A 34 5.01 9.21 4.73
N ALA A 35 5.60 8.57 3.72
CA ALA A 35 5.21 8.78 2.32
C ALA A 35 3.73 8.47 2.07
N ALA A 36 3.18 7.42 2.68
CA ALA A 36 1.77 7.08 2.60
C ALA A 36 0.87 8.19 3.13
N LYS A 37 1.22 8.82 4.26
CA LYS A 37 0.47 9.96 4.80
C LYS A 37 0.39 11.11 3.79
N HIS A 38 1.49 11.38 3.07
CA HIS A 38 1.52 12.37 2.01
C HIS A 38 0.67 11.96 0.80
N PHE A 39 0.78 10.73 0.32
CA PHE A 39 -0.02 10.24 -0.80
C PHE A 39 -1.52 10.33 -0.51
N ILE A 40 -1.94 9.96 0.70
CA ILE A 40 -3.34 10.10 1.14
C ILE A 40 -3.79 11.55 1.12
N ARG A 41 -3.00 12.47 1.70
CA ARG A 41 -3.32 13.91 1.70
C ARG A 41 -3.42 14.49 0.29
N MET A 42 -2.64 13.97 -0.65
CA MET A 42 -2.63 14.40 -2.06
C MET A 42 -3.67 13.69 -2.93
N GLY A 43 -4.46 12.76 -2.39
CA GLY A 43 -5.39 11.93 -3.17
C GLY A 43 -4.70 10.97 -4.15
N LYS A 44 -3.40 10.73 -4.00
CA LYS A 44 -2.61 9.80 -4.83
C LYS A 44 -2.71 8.38 -4.29
N GLU A 45 -3.93 7.88 -4.13
CA GLU A 45 -4.18 6.60 -3.48
C GLU A 45 -3.60 5.39 -4.23
N ASN A 46 -3.32 5.52 -5.53
CA ASN A 46 -2.68 4.47 -6.31
C ASN A 46 -1.21 4.24 -5.92
N GLU A 47 -0.52 5.28 -5.46
CA GLU A 47 0.87 5.16 -4.96
C GLU A 47 0.93 4.35 -3.66
N ILE A 48 -0.16 4.33 -2.89
CA ILE A 48 -0.25 3.59 -1.64
C ILE A 48 -0.08 2.09 -1.90
N ILE A 49 -0.55 1.57 -3.04
CA ILE A 49 -0.47 0.15 -3.41
C ILE A 49 0.95 -0.38 -3.29
N HIS A 50 1.91 0.39 -3.83
CA HIS A 50 3.32 0.02 -3.90
C HIS A 50 4.02 -0.01 -2.54
N ILE A 51 3.36 0.49 -1.50
CA ILE A 51 3.93 0.60 -0.16
C ILE A 51 3.05 -0.07 0.89
N LEU A 52 1.92 -0.66 0.49
CA LEU A 52 0.96 -1.35 1.38
C LEU A 52 1.62 -2.41 2.26
N GLU A 53 2.68 -3.05 1.79
CA GLU A 53 3.40 -4.06 2.55
C GLU A 53 4.22 -3.53 3.71
N TYR A 54 4.48 -2.23 3.72
CA TYR A 54 5.24 -1.53 4.74
C TYR A 54 4.36 -0.71 5.67
N LEU A 55 3.04 -0.69 5.43
CA LEU A 55 2.08 0.01 6.29
C LEU A 55 1.55 -0.91 7.37
N ASP A 56 1.26 -0.33 8.53
CA ASP A 56 0.52 -1.02 9.58
C ASP A 56 -0.92 -1.27 9.11
N PRO A 57 -1.31 -2.54 8.87
CA PRO A 57 -2.64 -2.86 8.36
C PRO A 57 -3.75 -2.44 9.33
N VAL A 58 -3.47 -2.35 10.64
CA VAL A 58 -4.45 -1.90 11.64
C VAL A 58 -4.71 -0.41 11.51
N GLN A 59 -3.66 0.40 11.35
CA GLN A 59 -3.79 1.85 11.22
C GLN A 59 -4.51 2.26 9.93
N TYR A 60 -4.34 1.49 8.85
CA TYR A 60 -4.86 1.82 7.53
C TYR A 60 -6.01 0.93 7.06
N ALA A 61 -6.57 0.10 7.96
CA ALA A 61 -7.56 -0.93 7.64
C ALA A 61 -8.72 -0.40 6.79
N ASP A 62 -9.38 0.67 7.24
CA ASP A 62 -10.54 1.25 6.55
C ASP A 62 -10.22 1.77 5.14
N LYS A 63 -9.02 2.36 4.97
CA LYS A 63 -8.59 2.91 3.67
C LYS A 63 -8.19 1.79 2.72
N MET A 64 -7.48 0.79 3.24
CA MET A 64 -7.14 -0.43 2.51
C MET A 64 -8.41 -1.14 2.05
N LEU A 65 -9.42 -1.30 2.93
CA LEU A 65 -10.68 -1.96 2.61
C LEU A 65 -11.41 -1.25 1.46
N LYS A 66 -11.62 0.06 1.57
CA LYS A 66 -12.24 0.86 0.49
C LYS A 66 -11.49 0.74 -0.83
N LYS A 67 -10.16 0.65 -0.78
CA LYS A 67 -9.34 0.48 -1.97
C LYS A 67 -9.47 -0.91 -2.57
N ALA A 68 -9.55 -1.95 -1.75
CA ALA A 68 -9.83 -3.31 -2.19
C ALA A 68 -11.20 -3.39 -2.90
N GLU A 69 -12.23 -2.74 -2.35
CA GLU A 69 -13.56 -2.64 -2.98
C GLU A 69 -13.52 -1.88 -4.31
N SER A 70 -12.72 -0.81 -4.40
CA SER A 70 -12.49 -0.10 -5.65
C SER A 70 -11.79 -0.98 -6.70
N PHE A 71 -10.81 -1.79 -6.30
CA PHE A 71 -10.16 -2.73 -7.23
C PHE A 71 -11.07 -3.85 -7.68
N MET A 72 -11.93 -4.36 -6.78
CA MET A 72 -12.97 -5.32 -7.15
C MET A 72 -13.89 -4.76 -8.24
N SER A 73 -14.31 -3.50 -8.10
CA SER A 73 -15.19 -2.85 -9.08
C SER A 73 -14.49 -2.48 -10.40
N LEU A 74 -13.16 -2.34 -10.39
CA LEU A 74 -12.34 -2.13 -11.59
C LEU A 74 -11.88 -3.45 -12.26
N GLY A 75 -12.21 -4.62 -11.69
CA GLY A 75 -11.77 -5.92 -12.19
C GLY A 75 -10.32 -6.27 -11.82
N GLU A 76 -9.66 -5.47 -10.99
CA GLU A 76 -8.30 -5.70 -10.49
C GLU A 76 -8.30 -6.68 -9.30
N PHE A 77 -8.87 -7.87 -9.50
CA PHE A 77 -9.13 -8.80 -8.40
C PHE A 77 -7.88 -9.32 -7.69
N GLU A 78 -6.70 -9.31 -8.35
CA GLU A 78 -5.46 -9.75 -7.69
C GLU A 78 -5.02 -8.71 -6.66
N THR A 79 -5.01 -7.45 -7.06
CA THR A 79 -4.70 -6.32 -6.18
C THR A 79 -5.66 -6.26 -4.99
N ALA A 80 -6.96 -6.49 -5.24
CA ALA A 80 -7.95 -6.58 -4.17
C ALA A 80 -7.66 -7.74 -3.20
N ALA A 81 -7.38 -8.94 -3.72
CA ALA A 81 -7.07 -10.11 -2.90
C ALA A 81 -5.83 -9.90 -2.02
N ILE A 82 -4.77 -9.28 -2.55
CA ILE A 82 -3.56 -8.93 -1.78
C ILE A 82 -3.90 -8.02 -0.61
N ILE A 83 -4.79 -7.04 -0.81
CA ILE A 83 -5.21 -6.13 0.26
C ILE A 83 -6.01 -6.88 1.33
N TYR A 84 -6.99 -7.72 0.94
CA TYR A 84 -7.77 -8.51 1.89
C TYR A 84 -6.88 -9.46 2.72
N GLU A 85 -5.88 -10.08 2.09
CA GLU A 85 -4.91 -10.93 2.77
C GLU A 85 -4.09 -10.15 3.80
N LYS A 86 -3.62 -8.94 3.45
CA LYS A 86 -2.92 -8.05 4.39
C LYS A 86 -3.79 -7.59 5.57
N LEU A 87 -5.10 -7.50 5.37
CA LEU A 87 -6.07 -7.20 6.43
C LEU A 87 -6.44 -8.43 7.27
N GLY A 88 -5.83 -9.59 7.01
CA GLY A 88 -6.15 -10.84 7.70
C GLY A 88 -7.45 -11.51 7.22
N MET A 89 -8.06 -11.00 6.15
CA MET A 89 -9.30 -11.52 5.56
C MET A 89 -8.98 -12.59 4.50
N LYS A 90 -8.29 -13.65 4.93
CA LYS A 90 -7.75 -14.68 4.02
C LYS A 90 -8.84 -15.39 3.20
N ASP A 91 -9.95 -15.76 3.82
CA ASP A 91 -11.06 -16.43 3.14
C ASP A 91 -11.63 -15.59 1.98
N MET A 92 -11.67 -14.26 2.17
CA MET A 92 -12.12 -13.31 1.15
C MET A 92 -11.11 -13.23 0.00
N ALA A 93 -9.81 -13.15 0.32
CA ALA A 93 -8.74 -13.16 -0.68
C ALA A 93 -8.78 -14.44 -1.54
N ASP A 94 -8.95 -15.60 -0.90
CA ASP A 94 -9.02 -16.90 -1.59
C ASP A 94 -10.28 -17.03 -2.45
N THR A 95 -11.41 -16.51 -1.98
CA THR A 95 -12.68 -16.46 -2.75
C THR A 95 -12.52 -15.60 -4.00
N ILE A 96 -11.92 -14.42 -3.87
CA ILE A 96 -11.69 -13.49 -4.98
C ILE A 96 -10.79 -14.13 -6.04
N ARG A 97 -9.70 -14.79 -5.62
CA ARG A 97 -8.78 -15.50 -6.53
C ARG A 97 -9.44 -16.69 -7.22
N SER A 98 -10.33 -17.40 -6.51
CA SER A 98 -11.02 -18.59 -7.05
C SER A 98 -12.11 -18.23 -8.06
N ASN A 99 -12.80 -17.10 -7.87
CA ASN A 99 -13.84 -16.60 -8.78
C ASN A 99 -13.29 -15.93 -10.05
N LYS A 100 -11.97 -15.85 -10.20
CA LYS A 100 -11.28 -15.30 -11.36
C LYS A 100 -11.10 -16.31 -12.52
N LYS A 101 -11.64 -17.53 -12.37
CA LYS A 101 -11.66 -18.59 -13.40
C LYS A 101 -12.83 -18.44 -14.36
#